data_AF-A0AAW4Q7B7-F1
#
_entry.id   AF-A0AAW4Q7B7-F1
#
_cell.length_a   1.000
_cell.length_b   1.000
_cell.length_c   1.000
_cell.angle_alpha   90.00
_cell.angle_beta   90.00
_cell.angle_gamma   90.00
#
_symmetry.space_group_name_H-M   'P 1'
#
loop_
_entity.id
_entity.type
_entity.pdbx_description
1 polymer ?
#
loop_
_entity_poly.entity_id
_entity_poly.type
_entity_poly.pdbx_seq_one_letter_code
_entity_poly.pdbx_strand_id
1 'polypeptide(L)' 'MIRREGEKLIKRSIFVEKSDYERLVKYSELKNQSISQTFRDLMSSSRNWVENKMKEIEAKNSTQGPEEKSSSQ' A
#
# COMPACT_ATOMS: atom_id res chain seq x y z
N MET A 1 -34.20 -4.85 -4.86
CA MET A 1 -33.54 -4.33 -6.07
C MET A 1 -32.09 -4.02 -5.68
N ILE A 2 -31.14 -4.93 -5.95
CA ILE A 2 -29.74 -4.73 -5.55
C ILE A 2 -29.08 -3.87 -6.62
N ARG A 3 -28.72 -2.63 -6.28
CA ARG A 3 -27.98 -1.72 -7.16
C ARG A 3 -26.58 -2.29 -7.37
N ARG A 4 -26.30 -2.77 -8.58
CA ARG A 4 -24.95 -3.08 -9.03
C ARG A 4 -24.31 -1.78 -9.50
N GLU A 5 -23.92 -0.92 -8.58
CA GLU A 5 -22.88 0.06 -8.88
C GLU A 5 -21.60 -0.76 -9.09
N GLY A 6 -21.25 -0.98 -10.34
CA GLY A 6 -20.03 -1.70 -10.71
C GLY A 6 -18.82 -0.91 -10.26
N GLU A 7 -18.37 -1.16 -9.04
CA GLU A 7 -17.04 -0.78 -8.60
C GLU A 7 -16.04 -1.28 -9.67
N LYS A 8 -15.12 -0.41 -10.13
CA LYS A 8 -14.05 -0.76 -11.08
C LYS A 8 -13.02 -1.69 -10.41
N LEU A 9 -13.45 -2.85 -9.94
CA LEU A 9 -12.61 -3.84 -9.29
C LEU A 9 -11.95 -4.73 -10.34
N ILE A 10 -10.65 -4.91 -10.20
CA ILE A 10 -9.89 -5.85 -11.01
C ILE A 10 -9.81 -7.17 -10.23
N LYS A 11 -10.23 -8.27 -10.84
CA LYS A 11 -9.99 -9.61 -10.28
C LYS A 11 -8.53 -9.99 -10.53
N ARG A 12 -7.79 -10.26 -9.45
CA ARG A 12 -6.41 -10.74 -9.49
C ARG A 12 -6.27 -11.96 -8.58
N SER A 13 -5.52 -12.95 -9.06
CA SER A 13 -5.02 -14.05 -8.24
C SER A 13 -3.61 -13.70 -7.80
N ILE A 14 -3.30 -13.93 -6.53
CA ILE A 14 -1.97 -13.75 -5.96
C ILE A 14 -1.55 -15.04 -5.27
N PHE A 15 -0.25 -15.31 -5.27
CA PHE A 15 0.31 -16.35 -4.42
C PHE A 15 0.70 -15.73 -3.08
N VAL A 16 0.37 -16.42 -2.00
CA VAL A 16 0.70 -16.02 -0.63
C VAL A 16 1.20 -17.24 0.12
N GLU A 17 2.03 -17.02 1.13
CA GLU A 17 2.39 -18.09 2.05
C GLU A 17 1.16 -18.56 2.83
N LYS A 18 1.13 -19.86 3.15
CA LYS A 18 0.02 -20.45 3.89
C LYS A 18 -0.20 -19.79 5.25
N SER A 19 0.88 -19.54 5.98
CA SER A 19 0.89 -18.85 7.27
C SER A 19 0.27 -17.45 7.19
N ASP A 20 0.56 -16.70 6.14
CA ASP A 20 0.03 -15.35 5.95
C ASP A 20 -1.46 -15.38 5.58
N TYR A 21 -1.88 -16.35 4.76
CA TYR A 21 -3.30 -16.56 4.49
C TYR A 21 -4.09 -16.88 5.76
N GLU A 22 -3.58 -17.80 6.59
CA GLU A 22 -4.23 -18.16 7.87
C GLU A 22 -4.34 -16.96 8.82
N ARG A 23 -3.29 -16.13 8.88
CA ARG A 23 -3.33 -14.87 9.66
C ARG A 23 -4.38 -13.91 9.12
N LEU A 24 -4.49 -13.77 7.79
CA LEU A 24 -5.51 -12.93 7.15
C LEU A 24 -6.93 -13.42 7.46
N VAL A 25 -7.17 -14.73 7.42
CA VAL A 25 -8.47 -15.34 7.78
C VAL A 25 -8.83 -14.97 9.22
N LYS A 26 -7.94 -15.25 10.17
CA LYS A 26 -8.16 -14.93 11.59
C LYS A 26 -8.42 -13.44 11.82
N TYR A 27 -7.67 -12.57 11.14
CA TYR A 27 -7.87 -11.13 11.23
C TYR A 27 -9.23 -10.69 10.68
N SER A 28 -9.70 -11.33 9.60
CA SER A 28 -11.01 -11.08 9.00
C SER A 28 -12.16 -11.51 9.93
N GLU A 29 -12.00 -12.66 10.60
CA GLU A 29 -12.94 -13.14 11.62
C GLU A 29 -13.05 -12.18 12.80
N LEU A 30 -11.92 -11.71 13.34
CA LEU A 30 -11.90 -10.75 14.44
C LEU A 30 -12.60 -9.42 14.09
N LYS A 31 -12.55 -9.02 12.83
CA LYS A 31 -13.25 -7.83 12.32
C LYS A 31 -14.70 -8.08 11.91
N ASN A 32 -15.15 -9.33 11.91
CA ASN A 32 -16.43 -9.75 11.36
C ASN A 32 -16.65 -9.26 9.92
N GLN A 33 -15.65 -9.48 9.06
CA GLN A 33 -15.64 -9.03 7.67
C GLN A 33 -15.19 -10.14 6.73
N SER A 34 -15.55 -10.03 5.44
CA SER A 34 -15.04 -10.95 4.42
C SER A 34 -13.54 -10.76 4.21
N ILE A 35 -12.83 -11.86 3.93
CA ILE A 35 -11.39 -11.86 3.60
C ILE A 35 -11.07 -10.85 2.47
N SER A 36 -11.92 -10.76 1.45
CA SER A 36 -11.73 -9.82 0.35
C SER A 36 -11.83 -8.35 0.78
N GLN A 37 -12.73 -8.03 1.72
CA GLN A 37 -12.81 -6.67 2.25
C GLN A 37 -11.59 -6.35 3.12
N THR A 38 -11.24 -7.25 4.03
CA THR A 38 -10.07 -7.11 4.89
C THR A 38 -8.79 -6.95 4.07
N PHE A 39 -8.63 -7.73 3.00
CA PHE A 39 -7.50 -7.59 2.08
C PHE A 39 -7.48 -6.23 1.38
N ARG A 40 -8.62 -5.72 0.88
CA ARG A 40 -8.71 -4.39 0.28
C ARG A 40 -8.31 -3.28 1.26
N ASP A 41 -8.77 -3.36 2.50
CA ASP A 41 -8.45 -2.37 3.55
C ASP A 41 -6.95 -2.35 3.86
N LEU A 42 -6.33 -3.54 3.95
CA LEU A 42 -4.89 -3.68 4.15
C LEU A 42 -4.10 -3.11 2.97
N MET A 43 -4.50 -3.42 1.73
CA MET A 43 -3.87 -2.88 0.53
C MET A 43 -4.01 -1.35 0.44
N SER A 44 -5.14 -0.79 0.86
CA SER A 44 -5.33 0.67 0.91
C SER A 44 -4.41 1.31 1.94
N SER A 45 -4.27 0.70 3.12
CA SER A 45 -3.35 1.17 4.16
C SER A 45 -1.89 1.10 3.69
N SER A 46 -1.51 0.00 3.03
CA SER A 46 -0.19 -0.19 2.44
C SER A 46 0.11 0.86 1.37
N ARG A 47 -0.85 1.15 0.46
CA ARG A 47 -0.71 2.21 -0.55
C ARG A 47 -0.35 3.55 0.08
N ASN A 48 -1.12 3.99 1.08
CA ASN A 48 -0.88 5.27 1.74
C ASN A 48 0.52 5.34 2.35
N TRP A 49 0.98 4.24 2.97
CA TRP A 49 2.32 4.16 3.54
C TRP A 49 3.40 4.26 2.46
N VAL A 50 3.25 3.52 1.35
CA VAL A 50 4.20 3.55 0.21
C VAL A 50 4.25 4.95 -0.40
N GLU A 51 3.11 5.58 -0.66
CA GLU A 51 3.04 6.93 -1.22
C GLU A 51 3.73 7.96 -0.34
N ASN A 52 3.53 7.89 0.98
CA ASN A 52 4.21 8.79 1.92
C ASN A 52 5.72 8.57 1.89
N LYS A 53 6.19 7.31 1.82
CA LYS A 53 7.62 7.00 1.71
C LYS A 53 8.23 7.48 0.40
N MET A 54 7.50 7.38 -0.71
CA MET A 54 7.94 7.93 -2.00
C MET A 54 8.14 9.45 -1.93
N LYS A 55 7.18 10.18 -1.36
CA LYS A 55 7.29 11.63 -1.16
C LYS A 55 8.49 12.02 -0.28
N GLU A 56 8.74 11.28 0.80
CA GLU A 56 9.92 11.50 1.64
C GLU A 56 11.24 11.32 0.87
N ILE A 57 11.31 10.30 0.00
CA ILE A 57 12.50 10.04 -0.84
C ILE A 57 12.68 11.17 -1.87
N GLU A 58 11.62 11.59 -2.54
CA GLU A 58 11.64 12.69 -3.51
C GLU A 58 12.08 14.01 -2.87
N ALA A 59 11.59 14.32 -1.66
CA ALA A 59 11.96 15.53 -0.93
C ALA A 59 13.44 15.53 -0.53
N LYS A 60 13.99 14.39 -0.10
CA LYS A 60 15.41 14.23 0.24
C LYS A 60 16.31 14.38 -0.99
N ASN A 61 15.92 13.78 -2.11
CA ASN A 61 16.68 13.87 -3.36
C ASN A 61 16.63 15.28 -3.98
N SER A 62 15.59 16.07 -3.67
CA SER A 62 15.47 17.47 -4.12
C SER A 62 16.26 18.46 -3.24
N THR A 63 16.63 18.07 -2.01
CA THR A 63 17.40 18.91 -1.07
C THR A 63 18.91 18.63 -1.08
N GLN A 64 19.36 17.57 -1.75
CA GLN A 64 20.77 17.37 -2.12
C GLN A 64 21.06 17.97 -3.51
N GLY A 65 21.00 19.30 -3.59
CA GLY A 65 21.70 20.04 -4.66
C GLY A 65 23.21 20.00 -4.44
N PRO A 66 24.04 20.14 -5.48
CA PRO A 66 25.47 19.84 -5.41
C PRO A 66 26.17 20.73 -4.38
N GLU A 67 26.99 20.11 -3.52
CA GLU A 67 28.00 20.86 -2.76
C GLU A 67 28.83 21.67 -3.76
N GLU A 68 28.62 22.98 -3.77
CA GLU A 68 29.47 23.91 -4.49
C GLU A 68 30.89 23.70 -3.97
N LYS A 69 31.73 23.09 -4.79
CA LYS A 69 33.17 23.27 -4.71
C LYS A 69 33.43 24.75 -4.96
N SER A 70 33.42 25.56 -3.90
CA SER A 70 34.07 26.87 -3.89
C SER A 70 35.57 26.63 -4.00
N SER A 71 36.01 26.38 -5.24
CA SER A 71 37.40 26.42 -5.64
C SER A 71 37.94 27.81 -5.40
N SER A 72 39.04 27.87 -4.66
CA SER A 72 39.89 29.04 -4.52
C SER A 72 40.22 29.67 -5.87
N GLN A 73 40.16 31.00 -5.95
CA GLN A 73 41.16 31.85 -6.60
C GLN A 73 40.96 33.32 -6.20
#